data_AF-X1RCD8-F1
#
_entry.id   AF-X1RCD8-F1
#
_cell.length_a   1.000
_cell.length_b   1.000
_cell.length_c   1.000
_cell.angle_alpha   90.00
_cell.angle_beta   90.00
_cell.angle_gamma   90.00
#
_symmetry.space_group_name_H-M   'P 1'
#
loop_
_entity.id
_entity.type
_entity.pdbx_description
1 polymer ?
#
loop_
_entity_poly.entity_id
_entity_poly.type
_entity_poly.pdbx_seq_one_letter_code
_entity_poly.pdbx_strand_id
1 'polypeptide(L)'
;SGYSSTWIDLGTYKGKLHGVFLSADLKSLVWYNPKAFAAAGYTVPTTWEEMIALSDKMVADGKTPWSIGLESGGASGWAGTDWIEDIMLRTVEPEVYDLWVSHGISWVDDRVQRAFELFGQIALNEKYVYGGPNAVLTINFGVSPDALFTTPPNA
;
A
#
# COMPACT_ATOMS: atom_id res chain seq x y z
N SER A 1 -26.36 -7.03 22.73
CA SER A 1 -24.90 -7.19 22.93
C SER A 1 -24.22 -5.93 22.42
N GLY A 2 -23.15 -5.46 23.06
CA GLY A 2 -22.46 -4.21 22.71
C GLY A 2 -21.36 -4.36 21.64
N TYR A 3 -21.19 -5.54 21.06
CA TYR A 3 -20.26 -5.82 19.96
C TYR A 3 -21.02 -6.02 18.66
N SER A 4 -20.54 -5.38 17.58
CA SER A 4 -21.07 -5.57 16.22
C SER A 4 -20.97 -7.03 15.80
N SER A 5 -21.95 -7.52 15.02
CA SER A 5 -21.99 -8.91 14.53
C SER A 5 -20.73 -9.28 13.75
N THR A 6 -20.22 -8.37 12.92
CA THR A 6 -18.98 -8.57 12.13
C THR A 6 -17.79 -9.01 13.00
N TRP A 7 -17.61 -8.40 14.18
CA TRP A 7 -16.49 -8.73 15.06
C TRP A 7 -16.68 -10.07 15.78
N ILE A 8 -17.93 -10.44 16.06
CA ILE A 8 -18.27 -11.74 16.64
C ILE A 8 -18.05 -12.84 15.59
N ASP A 9 -18.45 -12.60 14.35
CA ASP A 9 -18.32 -13.54 13.24
C ASP A 9 -16.84 -13.84 12.93
N LEU A 10 -15.99 -12.80 12.86
CA LEU A 10 -14.54 -12.96 12.67
C LEU A 10 -13.86 -13.79 13.78
N GLY A 11 -14.38 -13.71 15.01
CA GLY A 11 -13.86 -14.46 16.15
C GLY A 11 -14.45 -15.87 16.27
N THR A 12 -15.43 -16.24 15.44
CA THR A 12 -16.22 -17.47 15.57
C THR A 12 -15.81 -18.49 14.52
N TYR A 13 -15.58 -19.72 14.97
CA TYR A 13 -15.33 -20.86 14.09
C TYR A 13 -16.26 -22.01 14.46
N LYS A 14 -16.98 -22.57 13.47
CA LYS A 14 -17.98 -23.64 13.64
C LYS A 14 -18.99 -23.35 14.77
N GLY A 15 -19.48 -22.11 14.84
CA GLY A 15 -20.49 -21.68 15.80
C GLY A 15 -20.00 -21.47 17.24
N LYS A 16 -18.68 -21.56 17.47
CA LYS A 16 -18.07 -21.28 18.77
C LYS A 16 -17.15 -20.06 18.68
N LEU A 17 -17.33 -19.11 19.59
CA LEU A 17 -16.44 -17.95 19.70
C LEU A 17 -15.08 -18.40 20.26
N HIS A 18 -14.01 -18.08 19.52
CA HIS A 18 -12.63 -18.43 19.84
C HIS A 18 -11.74 -17.20 20.13
N GLY A 19 -12.13 -16.02 19.64
CA GLY A 19 -11.38 -14.78 19.85
C GLY A 19 -12.29 -13.58 20.06
N VAL A 20 -11.79 -12.58 20.78
CA VAL A 20 -12.43 -11.27 20.97
C VAL A 20 -11.44 -10.20 20.53
N PHE A 21 -11.85 -9.37 19.59
CA PHE A 21 -11.03 -8.26 19.08
C PHE A 21 -11.06 -7.10 20.08
N LEU A 22 -9.89 -6.68 20.56
CA LEU A 22 -9.74 -5.56 21.49
C LEU A 22 -9.52 -4.22 20.78
N SER A 23 -8.86 -4.27 19.61
CA SER A 23 -8.58 -3.13 18.76
C SER A 23 -8.53 -3.58 17.30
N ALA A 24 -8.67 -2.63 16.39
CA ALA A 24 -8.46 -2.81 14.96
C ALA A 24 -7.74 -1.57 14.43
N ASP A 25 -6.74 -1.78 13.58
CA ASP A 25 -5.97 -0.73 12.96
C ASP A 25 -6.31 -0.63 11.47
N LEU A 26 -6.43 0.61 10.98
CA LEU A 26 -6.60 0.87 9.56
C LEU A 26 -5.27 0.60 8.84
N LYS A 27 -5.34 -0.26 7.85
CA LYS A 27 -4.23 -0.58 6.96
C LYS A 27 -4.39 0.14 5.62
N SER A 28 -3.28 0.27 4.89
CA SER A 28 -3.27 0.69 3.49
C SER A 28 -3.62 2.16 3.20
N LEU A 29 -2.94 3.05 3.91
CA LEU A 29 -3.00 4.48 3.67
C LEU A 29 -1.75 4.94 2.91
N VAL A 30 -1.95 5.85 1.94
CA VAL A 30 -0.86 6.62 1.34
C VAL A 30 -0.65 7.86 2.21
N TRP A 31 0.51 7.95 2.84
CA TRP A 31 0.88 9.09 3.68
C TRP A 31 1.59 10.16 2.85
N TYR A 32 1.32 11.43 3.15
CA TYR A 32 1.92 12.57 2.47
C TYR A 32 2.09 13.75 3.43
N ASN A 33 2.90 14.75 3.05
CA ASN A 33 3.10 15.97 3.81
C ASN A 33 2.14 17.09 3.32
N PRO A 34 1.11 17.47 4.09
CA PRO A 34 0.10 18.43 3.62
C PRO A 34 0.65 19.84 3.33
N LYS A 35 1.67 20.26 4.08
CA LYS A 35 2.31 21.56 3.85
C LYS A 35 3.08 21.57 2.53
N ALA A 36 3.78 20.48 2.22
CA ALA A 36 4.50 20.33 0.96
C ALA A 36 3.54 20.25 -0.24
N PHE A 37 2.44 19.52 -0.10
CA PHE A 37 1.39 19.44 -1.13
C PHE A 37 0.76 20.81 -1.40
N ALA A 38 0.37 21.54 -0.34
CA ALA A 38 -0.19 22.88 -0.47
C ALA A 38 0.79 23.87 -1.11
N ALA A 39 2.07 23.86 -0.70
CA ALA A 39 3.09 24.72 -1.27
C ALA A 39 3.38 24.44 -2.75
N ALA A 40 3.20 23.18 -3.18
CA ALA A 40 3.40 22.75 -4.56
C ALA A 40 2.14 22.82 -5.43
N GLY A 41 0.97 23.14 -4.86
CA GLY A 41 -0.31 23.14 -5.54
C GLY A 41 -0.79 21.73 -5.95
N TYR A 42 -0.43 20.71 -5.19
CA TYR A 42 -0.89 19.33 -5.42
C TYR A 42 -2.25 19.09 -4.76
N THR A 43 -3.02 18.18 -5.36
CA THR A 43 -4.31 17.72 -4.84
C THR A 43 -4.25 16.22 -4.59
N VAL A 44 -5.00 15.74 -3.60
CA VAL A 44 -5.03 14.31 -3.27
C VAL A 44 -5.75 13.57 -4.41
N PRO A 45 -5.10 12.59 -5.06
CA PRO A 45 -5.71 11.82 -6.14
C PRO A 45 -6.79 10.90 -5.59
N THR A 46 -7.83 10.66 -6.38
CA THR A 46 -8.98 9.80 -6.04
C THR A 46 -9.05 8.52 -6.87
N THR A 47 -8.25 8.47 -7.95
CA THR A 47 -8.13 7.30 -8.84
C THR A 47 -6.67 6.92 -9.02
N TRP A 48 -6.44 5.71 -9.54
CA TRP A 48 -5.08 5.25 -9.85
C TRP A 48 -4.44 6.13 -10.93
N GLU A 49 -5.20 6.48 -11.96
CA GLU A 49 -4.76 7.34 -13.06
C GLU A 49 -4.35 8.73 -12.56
N GLU A 50 -5.13 9.33 -11.66
CA GLU A 50 -4.78 10.61 -11.03
C GLU A 50 -3.53 10.49 -10.16
N MET A 51 -3.34 9.35 -9.48
CA MET A 51 -2.15 9.12 -8.65
C MET A 51 -0.88 8.98 -9.49
N ILE A 52 -0.95 8.28 -10.63
CA ILE A 52 0.17 8.22 -11.58
C ILE A 52 0.43 9.59 -12.20
N ALA A 53 -0.62 10.32 -12.62
CA ALA A 53 -0.47 11.67 -13.17
C ALA A 53 0.13 12.66 -12.17
N LEU A 54 -0.23 12.56 -10.88
CA LEU A 54 0.40 13.33 -9.81
C LEU A 54 1.87 12.95 -9.64
N SER A 55 2.21 11.65 -9.71
CA SER A 55 3.59 11.18 -9.64
C SER A 55 4.43 11.73 -10.80
N ASP A 56 3.90 11.68 -12.04
CA ASP A 56 4.53 12.29 -13.22
C ASP A 56 4.75 13.80 -13.03
N LYS A 57 3.75 14.51 -12.50
CA LYS A 57 3.86 15.94 -12.19
C LYS A 57 4.96 16.23 -11.17
N MET A 58 5.05 15.44 -10.11
CA MET A 58 6.09 15.58 -9.08
C MET A 58 7.48 15.39 -9.69
N VAL A 59 7.66 14.40 -10.57
CA VAL A 59 8.91 14.18 -11.32
C VAL A 59 9.24 15.38 -12.22
N ALA A 60 8.25 15.92 -12.94
CA ALA A 60 8.44 17.09 -13.79
C ALA A 60 8.83 18.35 -12.98
N ASP A 61 8.33 18.46 -11.75
CA ASP A 61 8.70 19.51 -10.79
C ASP A 61 10.05 19.25 -10.08
N GLY A 62 10.79 18.20 -10.48
CA GLY A 62 12.10 17.85 -9.95
C GLY A 62 12.09 17.15 -8.59
N LYS A 63 10.96 16.54 -8.20
CA LYS A 63 10.77 15.82 -6.94
C LYS A 63 10.67 14.32 -7.17
N THR A 64 10.85 13.58 -6.08
CA THR A 64 10.60 12.15 -6.03
C THR A 64 9.23 11.92 -5.36
N PRO A 65 8.27 11.24 -6.01
CA PRO A 65 6.92 11.08 -5.46
C PRO A 65 6.76 10.05 -4.31
N TRP A 66 7.63 9.04 -4.23
CA TRP A 66 7.44 7.91 -3.32
C TRP A 66 8.69 7.59 -2.49
N SER A 67 8.49 7.28 -1.21
CA SER A 67 9.46 6.58 -0.38
C SER A 67 8.87 5.23 0.03
N ILE A 68 9.48 4.14 -0.41
CA ILE A 68 9.03 2.78 -0.14
C ILE A 68 10.22 2.01 0.44
N GLY A 69 9.97 1.24 1.50
CA GLY A 69 10.95 0.32 2.08
C GLY A 69 10.32 -1.04 2.34
N LEU A 70 10.96 -2.10 1.83
CA LEU A 70 10.49 -3.48 1.96
C LEU A 70 11.38 -4.32 2.89
N GLU A 71 12.51 -3.78 3.33
CA GLU A 71 13.40 -4.46 4.27
C GLU A 71 12.77 -4.50 5.67
N SER A 72 12.83 -5.68 6.30
CA SER A 72 12.29 -5.91 7.65
C SER A 72 12.95 -7.12 8.32
N GLY A 73 14.25 -7.28 8.15
CA GLY A 73 15.03 -8.41 8.63
C GLY A 73 14.50 -9.74 8.07
N GLY A 74 14.24 -10.71 8.94
CA GLY A 74 13.67 -12.01 8.57
C GLY A 74 12.24 -11.96 8.00
N ALA A 75 11.56 -10.82 8.12
CA ALA A 75 10.22 -10.61 7.56
C ALA A 75 10.24 -9.79 6.26
N SER A 76 11.42 -9.48 5.70
CA SER A 76 11.54 -8.66 4.49
C SER A 76 10.57 -9.08 3.38
N GLY A 77 9.90 -8.11 2.78
CA GLY A 77 8.86 -8.32 1.77
C GLY A 77 7.42 -8.23 2.29
N TRP A 78 7.16 -8.31 3.60
CA TRP A 78 5.79 -8.20 4.14
C TRP A 78 5.14 -6.86 3.79
N ALA A 79 5.87 -5.75 3.82
CA ALA A 79 5.33 -4.45 3.42
C ALA A 79 4.93 -4.41 1.94
N GLY A 80 5.51 -5.29 1.11
CA GLY A 80 5.15 -5.44 -0.30
C GLY A 80 3.84 -6.22 -0.48
N THR A 81 3.53 -7.16 0.41
CA THR A 81 2.23 -7.86 0.35
C THR A 81 1.09 -6.88 0.59
N ASP A 82 1.27 -5.91 1.49
CA ASP A 82 0.28 -4.85 1.75
C ASP A 82 -0.09 -4.07 0.48
N TRP A 83 0.88 -3.73 -0.36
CA TRP A 83 0.63 -3.07 -1.64
C TRP A 83 -0.21 -3.93 -2.58
N ILE A 84 0.12 -5.21 -2.69
CA ILE A 84 -0.61 -6.13 -3.58
C ILE A 84 -2.04 -6.37 -3.08
N GLU A 85 -2.19 -6.62 -1.78
CA GLU A 85 -3.49 -6.83 -1.13
C GLU A 85 -4.40 -5.62 -1.31
N ASP A 86 -3.85 -4.42 -1.13
CA ASP A 86 -4.60 -3.18 -1.24
C ASP A 86 -5.05 -2.86 -2.66
N ILE A 87 -4.16 -3.09 -3.64
CA ILE A 87 -4.50 -2.94 -5.05
C ILE A 87 -5.57 -3.95 -5.45
N MET A 88 -5.47 -5.21 -5.00
CA MET A 88 -6.52 -6.20 -5.23
C MET A 88 -7.87 -5.69 -4.70
N LEU A 89 -7.94 -5.28 -3.43
CA LEU A 89 -9.18 -4.78 -2.82
C LEU A 89 -9.77 -3.54 -3.51
N ARG A 90 -8.98 -2.78 -4.28
CA ARG A 90 -9.44 -1.60 -5.04
C ARG A 90 -9.76 -1.87 -6.50
N THR A 91 -9.33 -3.02 -7.05
CA THR A 91 -9.41 -3.31 -8.49
C THR A 91 -10.28 -4.52 -8.81
N VAL A 92 -10.61 -5.33 -7.81
CA VAL A 92 -11.53 -6.45 -7.93
C VAL A 92 -12.62 -6.39 -6.87
N GLU A 93 -13.71 -7.13 -7.11
CA GLU A 93 -14.75 -7.34 -6.09
C GLU A 93 -14.18 -8.12 -4.90
N PRO A 94 -14.64 -7.85 -3.65
CA PRO A 94 -14.14 -8.50 -2.44
C PRO A 94 -14.12 -10.03 -2.49
N GLU A 95 -15.08 -10.66 -3.15
CA GLU A 95 -15.16 -12.13 -3.27
C GLU A 95 -13.98 -12.71 -4.07
N VAL A 96 -13.41 -11.93 -4.99
CA VAL A 96 -12.21 -12.35 -5.73
C VAL A 96 -10.98 -12.34 -4.82
N TYR A 97 -10.90 -11.37 -3.90
CA TYR A 97 -9.86 -11.36 -2.87
C TYR A 97 -9.97 -12.58 -1.96
N ASP A 98 -11.19 -12.91 -1.52
CA ASP A 98 -11.45 -14.12 -0.71
C ASP A 98 -11.04 -15.40 -1.44
N LEU A 99 -11.34 -15.51 -2.73
CA LEU A 99 -10.89 -16.62 -3.56
C LEU A 99 -9.36 -16.66 -3.68
N TRP A 100 -8.69 -15.53 -3.75
CA TRP A 100 -7.23 -15.50 -3.82
C TRP A 100 -6.59 -16.00 -2.52
N VAL A 101 -6.98 -15.45 -1.37
CA VAL A 101 -6.39 -15.82 -0.07
C VAL A 101 -6.74 -17.25 0.36
N SER A 102 -7.87 -17.79 -0.11
CA SER A 102 -8.27 -19.19 0.11
C SER A 102 -7.78 -20.17 -0.96
N HIS A 103 -7.01 -19.69 -1.95
CA HIS A 103 -6.51 -20.47 -3.09
C HIS A 103 -7.61 -21.08 -3.99
N GLY A 104 -8.76 -20.42 -4.09
CA GLY A 104 -9.79 -20.66 -5.09
C GLY A 104 -9.44 -20.14 -6.50
N ILE A 105 -8.45 -19.25 -6.62
CA ILE A 105 -7.84 -18.83 -7.89
C ILE A 105 -6.31 -18.98 -7.87
N SER A 106 -5.72 -19.03 -9.07
CA SER A 106 -4.27 -19.16 -9.24
C SER A 106 -3.53 -17.85 -8.90
N TRP A 107 -2.28 -17.97 -8.44
CA TRP A 107 -1.36 -16.84 -8.29
C TRP A 107 -0.98 -16.18 -9.62
N VAL A 108 -1.16 -16.90 -10.73
CA VAL A 108 -0.99 -16.36 -12.09
C VAL A 108 -2.32 -16.01 -12.75
N ASP A 109 -3.40 -15.84 -11.98
CA ASP A 109 -4.64 -15.24 -12.49
C ASP A 109 -4.37 -13.81 -12.95
N ASP A 110 -4.97 -13.39 -14.08
CA ASP A 110 -4.72 -12.08 -14.69
C ASP A 110 -4.99 -10.92 -13.74
N ARG A 111 -5.96 -11.06 -12.83
CA ARG A 111 -6.29 -10.03 -11.83
C ARG A 111 -5.22 -9.90 -10.77
N VAL A 112 -4.64 -11.02 -10.34
CA VAL A 112 -3.52 -11.04 -9.39
C VAL A 112 -2.28 -10.45 -10.05
N GLN A 113 -1.96 -10.88 -11.28
CA GLN A 113 -0.85 -10.33 -12.05
C GLN A 113 -1.00 -8.81 -12.25
N ARG A 114 -2.21 -8.34 -12.55
CA ARG A 114 -2.50 -6.91 -12.69
C ARG A 114 -2.15 -6.12 -11.42
N ALA A 115 -2.40 -6.66 -10.23
CA ALA A 115 -2.01 -5.98 -8.99
C ALA A 115 -0.48 -5.84 -8.86
N PHE A 116 0.28 -6.87 -9.22
CA PHE A 116 1.75 -6.81 -9.27
C PHE A 116 2.25 -5.81 -10.32
N GLU A 117 1.62 -5.74 -11.50
CA GLU A 117 1.96 -4.76 -12.54
C GLU A 117 1.70 -3.32 -12.09
N LEU A 118 0.59 -3.08 -11.40
CA LEU A 118 0.25 -1.77 -10.85
C LEU A 118 1.26 -1.34 -9.79
N PHE A 119 1.59 -2.23 -8.85
CA PHE A 119 2.66 -1.93 -7.89
C PHE A 119 4.00 -1.68 -8.59
N GLY A 120 4.33 -2.50 -9.59
CA GLY A 120 5.54 -2.37 -10.40
C GLY A 120 5.66 -1.03 -11.13
N GLN A 121 4.55 -0.45 -11.60
CA GLN A 121 4.54 0.88 -12.24
C GLN A 121 5.12 1.97 -11.32
N ILE A 122 4.96 1.82 -10.00
CA ILE A 122 5.52 2.73 -8.99
C ILE A 122 6.89 2.25 -8.53
N ALA A 123 6.95 1.04 -7.97
CA ALA A 123 8.12 0.55 -7.23
C ALA A 123 9.36 0.32 -8.12
N LEU A 124 9.17 0.10 -9.42
CA LEU A 124 10.26 -0.15 -10.37
C LEU A 124 10.64 1.08 -11.20
N ASN A 125 9.97 2.22 -11.03
CA ASN A 125 10.26 3.43 -11.79
C ASN A 125 11.35 4.25 -11.10
N GLU A 126 12.52 4.37 -11.74
CA GLU A 126 13.70 5.05 -11.20
C GLU A 126 13.48 6.50 -10.78
N LYS A 127 12.50 7.18 -11.39
CA LYS A 127 12.17 8.57 -11.05
C LYS A 127 11.13 8.68 -9.95
N TYR A 128 10.41 7.60 -9.68
CA TYR A 128 9.27 7.63 -8.76
C TYR A 128 9.70 7.40 -7.32
N VAL A 129 10.69 6.54 -7.11
CA VAL A 129 11.06 6.06 -5.77
C VAL A 129 12.38 6.63 -5.28
N TYR A 130 12.39 7.07 -4.02
CA TYR A 130 13.56 7.63 -3.36
C TYR A 130 14.71 6.60 -3.31
N GLY A 131 15.84 6.95 -3.94
CA GLY A 131 17.01 6.07 -4.07
C GLY A 131 16.90 5.01 -5.18
N GLY A 132 15.84 5.03 -5.99
CA GLY A 132 15.62 4.08 -7.08
C GLY A 132 15.10 2.70 -6.62
N PRO A 133 14.83 1.78 -7.56
CA PRO A 133 14.16 0.50 -7.26
C PRO A 133 14.96 -0.40 -6.31
N ASN A 134 16.30 -0.34 -6.36
CA ASN A 134 17.13 -1.08 -5.41
C ASN A 134 16.94 -0.58 -3.97
N ALA A 135 16.73 0.73 -3.77
CA ALA A 135 16.49 1.29 -2.45
C ALA A 135 15.16 0.80 -1.87
N VAL A 136 14.14 0.56 -2.70
CA VAL A 136 12.87 -0.05 -2.27
C VAL A 136 13.11 -1.39 -1.57
N LEU A 137 14.03 -2.20 -2.07
CA LEU A 137 14.35 -3.52 -1.50
C LEU A 137 15.19 -3.44 -0.22
N THR A 138 16.00 -2.40 -0.06
CA THR A 138 17.03 -2.34 0.99
C THR A 138 16.74 -1.35 2.11
N ILE A 139 15.85 -0.38 1.90
CA ILE A 139 15.42 0.56 2.95
C ILE A 139 14.48 -0.18 3.89
N ASN A 140 14.74 -0.06 5.20
CA ASN A 140 13.87 -0.59 6.23
C ASN A 140 12.49 0.06 6.15
N PHE A 141 11.43 -0.75 6.20
CA PHE A 141 10.05 -0.26 6.08
C PHE A 141 9.74 0.85 7.09
N GLY A 142 10.26 0.75 8.33
CA GLY A 142 10.01 1.71 9.41
C GLY A 142 10.79 3.01 9.28
N VAL A 143 11.86 3.01 8.47
CA VAL A 143 12.68 4.20 8.18
C VAL A 143 12.21 4.90 6.90
N SER A 144 11.62 4.16 5.96
CA SER A 144 11.17 4.72 4.68
C SER A 144 10.31 6.01 4.79
N PRO A 145 9.41 6.18 5.79
CA PRO A 145 8.62 7.40 5.90
C PRO A 145 9.41 8.65 6.30
N ASP A 146 10.65 8.51 6.80
CA ASP A 146 11.47 9.64 7.25
C ASP A 146 11.73 10.65 6.12
N ALA A 147 11.72 10.20 4.86
CA ALA A 147 11.86 11.05 3.67
C ALA A 147 10.78 12.15 3.58
N LEU A 148 9.59 11.92 4.12
CA LEU A 148 8.48 12.89 4.16
C LEU A 148 8.73 14.06 5.14
N PHE A 149 9.67 13.88 6.08
CA PHE A 149 9.91 14.80 7.19
C PHE A 149 11.22 15.58 7.07
N THR A 150 12.00 15.39 6.00
CA THR A 150 13.19 16.21 5.72
C THR A 150 12.79 17.63 5.26
N THR A 151 13.75 18.56 5.24
CA THR A 151 13.54 19.94 4.76
C THR A 151 14.57 20.30 3.69
N PRO A 152 14.20 20.36 2.40
CA PRO A 152 12.89 19.98 1.84
C PRO A 152 12.62 18.46 1.96
N PRO A 153 11.36 18.00 1.85
CA PRO A 153 11.04 16.57 1.77
C PRO A 153 11.75 15.91 0.58
N ASN A 154 12.24 14.69 0.80
CA ASN A 154 12.91 13.89 -0.23
C ASN A 154 11.96 12.91 -0.92
N ALA A 155 10.74 12.78 -0.40
CA ALA A 155 9.57 12.14 -0.99
C ALA A 155 8.31 12.95 -0.62
#